data_AF-A0A7C3WF35-F1
#
_entry.id   AF-A0A7C3WF35-F1
#
_cell.length_a   1.000
_cell.length_b   1.000
_cell.length_c   1.000
_cell.angle_alpha   90.00
_cell.angle_beta   90.00
_cell.angle_gamma   90.00
#
_symmetry.space_group_name_H-M   'P 1'
#
loop_
_entity.id
_entity.type
_entity.pdbx_description
1 polymer ?
#
loop_
_entity_poly.entity_id
_entity_poly.type
_entity_poly.pdbx_seq_one_letter_code
_entity_poly.pdbx_strand_id
1 'polypeptide(L)'
;MIDRLLQAHLEPIARDYRRGFLLRRLAWCWTAAGTVGLGCMLLRRYLGWLPPWAFGLLVLGTVLAAALVAYRTRKAPVDHRTLARQIELEHPELHALLLTAVEQHPYPATGELNYLQQRVIQEALEHHRRHHWEGPILHRLFTSWGTQWAALAFLLLVLAGLRPHGPPARGLWAARSGGILVAPGDTTLERGSGLVVLARFEGRLPAEATLVVQPLNQLERTLPLTKSLDDPVFGGGLPEVTSDLVYRVESTVGRTRDFEVKV
;
A
#
# COMPACT_ATOMS: atom_id res chain seq x y z
N MET A 1 43.57 4.56 0.49
CA MET A 1 42.86 3.69 -0.48
C MET A 1 43.31 2.27 -0.18
N ILE A 2 42.37 1.40 0.19
CA ILE A 2 42.64 -0.02 0.50
C ILE A 2 43.11 -0.72 -0.78
N ASP A 3 44.02 -1.68 -0.65
CA ASP A 3 44.55 -2.43 -1.78
C ASP A 3 43.45 -3.16 -2.57
N ARG A 4 43.56 -3.17 -3.91
CA ARG A 4 42.52 -3.69 -4.84
C ARG A 4 42.20 -5.17 -4.59
N LEU A 5 43.20 -5.93 -4.15
CA LEU A 5 43.06 -7.35 -3.84
C LEU A 5 42.16 -7.59 -2.62
N LEU A 6 42.32 -6.78 -1.58
CA LEU A 6 41.47 -6.83 -0.38
C LEU A 6 40.05 -6.35 -0.71
N GLN A 7 39.90 -5.31 -1.54
CA GLN A 7 38.59 -4.86 -2.01
C GLN A 7 37.86 -5.95 -2.79
N ALA A 8 38.50 -6.62 -3.75
CA ALA A 8 37.88 -7.66 -4.57
C ALA A 8 37.38 -8.86 -3.74
N HIS A 9 38.09 -9.22 -2.67
CA HIS A 9 37.69 -10.31 -1.77
C HIS A 9 36.66 -9.89 -0.71
N LEU A 10 36.71 -8.64 -0.23
CA LEU A 10 35.73 -8.13 0.74
C LEU A 10 34.41 -7.71 0.08
N GLU A 11 34.38 -7.43 -1.22
CA GLU A 11 33.18 -7.02 -1.94
C GLU A 11 32.03 -8.04 -1.93
N PRO A 12 32.24 -9.36 -2.17
CA PRO A 12 31.16 -10.34 -2.05
C PRO A 12 30.60 -10.41 -0.62
N ILE A 13 31.46 -10.43 0.40
CA ILE A 13 31.05 -10.43 1.82
C ILE A 13 30.29 -9.14 2.16
N ALA A 14 30.74 -8.00 1.65
CA ALA A 14 30.09 -6.70 1.84
C ALA A 14 28.71 -6.62 1.14
N ARG A 15 28.49 -7.33 0.03
CA ARG A 15 27.18 -7.37 -0.66
C ARG A 15 26.11 -8.11 0.15
N ASP A 16 26.48 -9.21 0.80
CA ASP A 16 25.54 -9.98 1.62
C ASP A 16 25.19 -9.25 2.92
N TYR A 17 26.19 -8.60 3.55
CA TYR A 17 25.94 -7.68 4.67
C TYR A 17 25.07 -6.48 4.26
N ARG A 18 25.27 -5.90 3.06
CA ARG A 18 24.44 -4.81 2.52
C ARG A 18 22.96 -5.19 2.45
N ARG A 19 22.64 -6.42 2.01
CA ARG A 19 21.25 -6.90 1.95
C ARG A 19 20.62 -6.96 3.34
N GLY A 20 21.34 -7.47 4.34
CA GLY A 20 20.86 -7.53 5.72
C GLY A 20 20.56 -6.15 6.31
N PHE A 21 21.46 -5.18 6.15
CA PHE A 21 21.24 -3.81 6.62
C PHE A 21 20.08 -3.09 5.90
N LEU A 22 19.93 -3.32 4.59
CA LEU A 22 18.82 -2.80 3.80
C LEU A 22 17.47 -3.30 4.33
N LEU A 23 17.35 -4.62 4.52
CA LEU A 23 16.13 -5.25 5.03
C LEU A 23 15.79 -4.74 6.43
N ARG A 24 16.79 -4.56 7.29
CA ARG A 24 16.59 -4.05 8.66
C ARG A 24 16.16 -2.58 8.70
N ARG A 25 16.71 -1.73 7.83
CA ARG A 25 16.28 -0.33 7.68
C ARG A 25 14.89 -0.22 7.08
N LEU A 26 14.56 -1.10 6.14
CA LEU A 26 13.23 -1.17 5.55
C LEU A 26 12.18 -1.61 6.59
N ALA A 27 12.52 -2.58 7.44
CA ALA A 27 11.67 -3.01 8.55
C ALA A 27 11.40 -1.87 9.55
N TRP A 28 12.41 -1.05 9.89
CA TRP A 28 12.21 0.15 10.70
C TRP A 28 11.31 1.20 10.03
N CYS A 29 11.45 1.37 8.71
CA CYS A 29 10.58 2.25 7.94
C CYS A 29 9.12 1.77 7.95
N TRP A 30 8.92 0.46 7.80
CA TRP A 30 7.59 -0.15 7.73
C TRP A 30 6.90 -0.17 9.10
N THR A 31 7.65 -0.42 10.17
CA THR A 31 7.14 -0.31 11.54
C THR A 31 6.75 1.13 11.86
N ALA A 32 7.61 2.12 11.59
CA ALA A 32 7.28 3.53 11.79
C ALA A 32 6.05 3.96 11.00
N ALA A 33 5.94 3.55 9.74
CA ALA A 33 4.78 3.76 8.89
C ALA A 33 3.50 3.15 9.48
N GLY A 34 3.58 1.91 9.97
CA GLY A 34 2.48 1.23 10.63
C GLY A 34 2.02 1.95 11.91
N THR A 35 2.96 2.45 12.72
CA THR A 35 2.65 3.21 13.94
C THR A 35 1.92 4.51 13.62
N VAL A 36 2.36 5.23 12.58
CA VAL A 36 1.68 6.45 12.10
C VAL A 36 0.27 6.14 11.60
N GLY A 37 0.11 5.05 10.84
CA GLY A 37 -1.21 4.58 10.41
C GLY A 37 -2.13 4.23 11.59
N LEU A 38 -1.61 3.55 12.62
CA LEU A 38 -2.37 3.21 13.82
C LEU A 38 -2.79 4.46 14.61
N GLY A 39 -1.91 5.46 14.68
CA GLY A 39 -2.25 6.78 15.21
C GLY A 39 -3.41 7.45 14.45
N CYS A 40 -3.36 7.46 13.12
CA CYS A 40 -4.45 7.96 12.28
C CYS A 40 -5.77 7.19 12.49
N MET A 41 -5.70 5.86 12.69
CA MET A 41 -6.86 5.02 13.03
C MET A 41 -7.51 5.44 14.35
N LEU A 42 -6.71 5.61 15.40
CA LEU A 42 -7.19 6.05 16.71
C LEU A 42 -7.77 7.46 16.64
N LEU A 43 -7.14 8.35 15.86
CA LEU A 43 -7.63 9.70 15.63
C LEU A 43 -8.98 9.68 14.88
N ARG A 44 -9.17 8.78 13.91
CA ARG A 44 -10.48 8.54 13.26
C ARG A 44 -11.55 8.14 14.25
N ARG A 45 -11.19 7.27 15.20
CA ARG A 45 -12.12 6.77 16.23
C ARG A 45 -12.55 7.89 17.18
N TYR A 46 -11.67 8.84 17.48
CA TYR A 46 -11.97 9.97 18.38
C TYR A 46 -12.65 11.15 17.67
N LEU A 47 -12.19 11.53 16.47
CA LEU A 47 -12.73 12.70 15.75
C LEU A 47 -13.90 12.35 14.81
N GLY A 48 -14.15 11.07 14.53
CA GLY A 48 -15.27 10.61 13.67
C GLY A 48 -15.12 10.94 12.19
N TRP A 49 -14.21 11.85 11.82
CA TRP A 49 -14.00 12.31 10.45
C TRP A 49 -12.51 12.31 10.10
N LEU A 50 -12.18 11.73 8.96
CA LEU A 50 -10.89 11.88 8.30
C LEU A 50 -11.14 12.13 6.81
N PRO A 51 -10.47 13.13 6.21
CA PRO A 51 -10.62 13.38 4.80
C PRO A 51 -10.14 12.17 3.96
N PRO A 52 -10.82 11.81 2.86
CA PRO A 52 -10.47 10.65 2.04
C PRO A 52 -9.04 10.69 1.48
N TRP A 53 -8.53 11.90 1.21
CA TRP A 53 -7.18 12.12 0.69
C TRP A 53 -6.06 11.84 1.72
N ALA A 54 -6.37 11.81 3.02
CA ALA A 54 -5.39 11.49 4.05
C ALA A 54 -4.86 10.06 3.91
N PHE A 55 -5.72 9.12 3.49
CA PHE A 55 -5.30 7.75 3.19
C PHE A 55 -4.31 7.72 2.02
N GLY A 56 -4.61 8.44 0.94
CA GLY A 56 -3.75 8.53 -0.24
C GLY A 56 -2.37 9.13 0.08
N LEU A 57 -2.32 10.19 0.90
CA LEU A 57 -1.07 10.79 1.34
C LEU A 57 -0.22 9.85 2.21
N LEU A 58 -0.86 9.08 3.09
CA LEU A 58 -0.14 8.14 3.95
C LEU A 58 0.48 7.01 3.11
N VAL A 59 -0.28 6.44 2.17
CA VAL A 59 0.24 5.43 1.23
C VAL A 59 1.38 6.01 0.39
N LEU A 60 1.20 7.18 -0.21
CA LEU A 60 2.23 7.81 -1.02
C LEU A 60 3.51 8.11 -0.21
N GLY A 61 3.36 8.63 1.01
CA GLY A 61 4.46 8.95 1.90
C GLY A 61 5.27 7.72 2.31
N THR A 62 4.60 6.60 2.60
CA THR A 62 5.28 5.34 2.94
C THR A 62 6.07 4.75 1.77
N VAL A 63 5.50 4.80 0.56
CA VAL A 63 6.19 4.37 -0.67
C VAL A 63 7.41 5.25 -0.94
N LEU A 64 7.27 6.58 -0.85
CA LEU A 64 8.38 7.52 -1.02
C LEU A 64 9.48 7.31 0.02
N ALA A 65 9.13 7.13 1.29
CA ALA A 65 10.09 6.87 2.36
C ALA A 65 10.86 5.55 2.12
N ALA A 66 10.16 4.47 1.73
CA ALA A 66 10.79 3.22 1.37
C ALA A 66 11.74 3.36 0.17
N ALA A 67 11.33 4.09 -0.87
CA ALA A 67 12.15 4.37 -2.05
C ALA A 67 13.38 5.21 -1.69
N LEU A 68 13.24 6.23 -0.84
CA LEU A 68 14.33 7.09 -0.40
C LEU A 68 15.35 6.33 0.45
N VAL A 69 14.88 5.50 1.39
CA VAL A 69 15.75 4.63 2.20
C VAL A 69 16.53 3.69 1.29
N ALA A 70 15.84 3.01 0.36
CA ALA A 70 16.47 2.11 -0.59
C ALA A 70 17.54 2.82 -1.43
N TYR A 71 17.20 4.00 -1.97
CA TYR A 71 18.13 4.83 -2.75
C TYR A 71 19.36 5.24 -1.94
N ARG A 72 19.16 5.75 -0.72
CA ARG A 72 20.27 6.17 0.15
C ARG A 72 21.17 5.02 0.55
N THR A 73 20.63 3.84 0.85
CA THR A 73 21.45 2.66 1.15
C THR A 73 22.21 2.13 -0.06
N ARG A 74 21.66 2.23 -1.27
CA ARG A 74 22.39 1.83 -2.49
C ARG A 74 23.58 2.75 -2.76
N LYS A 75 23.40 4.07 -2.53
CA LYS A 75 24.43 5.10 -2.75
C LYS A 75 25.41 5.29 -1.60
N ALA A 76 25.15 4.76 -0.41
CA ALA A 76 26.05 4.93 0.73
C ALA A 76 27.40 4.22 0.48
N PRO A 77 28.54 4.93 0.55
CA PRO A 77 29.85 4.31 0.47
C PRO A 77 30.01 3.32 1.63
N VAL A 78 30.55 2.14 1.34
CA VAL A 78 30.78 1.11 2.36
C VAL A 78 32.03 1.48 3.12
N ASP A 79 31.88 1.81 4.40
CA ASP A 79 33.01 2.01 5.29
C ASP A 79 33.55 0.64 5.72
N HIS A 80 34.56 0.16 4.99
CA HIS A 80 35.18 -1.14 5.21
C HIS A 80 35.72 -1.32 6.64
N ARG A 81 36.08 -0.22 7.34
CA ARG A 81 36.54 -0.28 8.74
C ARG A 81 35.42 -0.67 9.70
N THR A 82 34.22 -0.09 9.51
CA THR A 82 33.06 -0.45 10.33
C THR A 82 32.61 -1.89 10.09
N LEU A 83 32.72 -2.37 8.84
CA LEU A 83 32.43 -3.76 8.50
C LEU A 83 33.43 -4.71 9.17
N ALA A 84 34.74 -4.42 9.08
CA ALA A 84 35.79 -5.21 9.71
C ALA A 84 35.61 -5.29 11.23
N ARG A 85 35.34 -4.15 11.89
CA ARG A 85 35.06 -4.10 13.33
C ARG A 85 33.86 -4.98 13.72
N GLN A 86 32.81 -4.96 12.90
CA GLN A 86 31.61 -5.73 13.20
C GLN A 86 31.81 -7.24 12.99
N ILE A 87 32.59 -7.64 11.98
CA ILE A 87 32.98 -9.04 11.75
C ILE A 87 33.84 -9.54 12.92
N GLU A 88 34.79 -8.74 13.42
CA GLU A 88 35.63 -9.13 14.57
C GLU A 88 34.87 -9.20 15.90
N LEU A 89 33.81 -8.39 16.08
CA LEU A 89 32.93 -8.53 17.24
C LEU A 89 32.18 -9.87 17.23
N GLU A 90 31.86 -10.40 16.05
CA GLU A 90 31.19 -11.69 15.88
C GLU A 90 32.18 -12.87 15.90
N HIS A 91 33.43 -12.61 15.52
CA HIS A 91 34.53 -13.58 15.50
C HIS A 91 35.72 -13.05 16.31
N PRO A 92 35.68 -13.13 17.66
CA PRO A 92 36.75 -12.62 18.52
C PRO A 92 38.11 -13.31 18.28
N GLU A 93 38.10 -14.48 17.63
CA GLU A 93 39.29 -15.23 17.16
C GLU A 93 40.18 -14.43 16.20
N LEU A 94 39.64 -13.40 15.54
CA LEU A 94 40.38 -12.55 14.62
C LEU A 94 41.35 -11.57 15.30
N HIS A 95 41.21 -11.28 16.61
CA HIS A 95 42.15 -10.44 17.38
C HIS A 95 42.64 -9.15 16.66
N ALA A 96 41.74 -8.34 16.10
CA ALA A 96 42.06 -7.12 15.34
C ALA A 96 42.82 -7.33 14.00
N LEU A 97 42.99 -8.57 13.54
CA LEU A 97 43.74 -8.90 12.33
C LEU A 97 43.03 -8.42 11.05
N LEU A 98 41.70 -8.47 10.99
CA LEU A 98 40.92 -7.98 9.85
C LEU A 98 40.86 -6.45 9.84
N LEU A 99 40.69 -5.84 11.01
CA LEU A 99 40.71 -4.38 11.16
C LEU A 99 42.08 -3.81 10.76
N THR A 100 43.16 -4.42 11.22
CA THR A 100 44.53 -4.01 10.86
C THR A 100 44.84 -4.25 9.38
N ALA A 101 44.32 -5.32 8.77
CA ALA A 101 44.44 -5.55 7.33
C ALA A 101 43.72 -4.45 6.50
N VAL A 102 42.53 -4.02 6.93
CA VAL A 102 41.76 -2.95 6.28
C VAL A 102 42.40 -1.57 6.46
N GLU A 103 43.16 -1.36 7.52
CA GLU A 103 43.87 -0.10 7.78
C GLU A 103 45.20 0.03 7.04
N GLN A 104 45.70 -1.04 6.39
CA GLN A 104 46.95 -0.97 5.63
C GLN A 104 46.83 -0.01 4.44
N HIS A 105 47.85 0.85 4.31
CA HIS A 105 48.01 1.77 3.20
C HIS A 105 49.31 1.47 2.45
N PRO A 106 49.30 1.47 1.11
CA PRO A 106 50.52 1.36 0.32
C PRO A 106 51.48 2.50 0.65
N TYR A 107 52.78 2.22 0.55
CA TYR A 107 53.79 3.21 0.87
C TYR A 107 53.72 4.39 -0.14
N PRO A 108 53.77 5.66 0.30
CA PRO A 108 53.53 6.81 -0.59
C PRO A 108 54.54 6.95 -1.74
N ALA A 109 55.76 6.44 -1.54
CA ALA A 109 56.85 6.58 -2.51
C ALA A 109 56.84 5.52 -3.61
N THR A 110 56.42 4.28 -3.29
CA THR A 110 56.43 3.14 -4.23
C THR A 110 55.04 2.74 -4.69
N GLY A 111 53.98 3.12 -3.96
CA GLY A 111 52.61 2.69 -4.24
C GLY A 111 52.36 1.20 -3.94
N GLU A 112 53.36 0.51 -3.38
CA GLU A 112 53.32 -0.92 -3.06
C GLU A 112 53.26 -1.16 -1.56
N LEU A 113 52.77 -2.33 -1.17
CA LEU A 113 52.73 -2.77 0.22
C LEU A 113 54.06 -3.43 0.60
N ASN A 114 54.50 -3.18 1.82
CA ASN A 114 55.64 -3.89 2.42
C ASN A 114 55.26 -5.37 2.67
N TYR A 115 56.26 -6.25 2.67
CA TYR A 115 56.14 -7.68 2.98
C TYR A 115 55.32 -7.96 4.24
N LEU A 116 55.54 -7.22 5.33
CA LEU A 116 54.77 -7.38 6.57
C LEU A 116 53.29 -7.03 6.39
N GLN A 117 52.99 -5.99 5.61
CA GLN A 117 51.62 -5.58 5.31
C GLN A 117 50.92 -6.64 4.45
N GLN A 118 51.62 -7.18 3.44
CA GLN A 118 51.14 -8.29 2.63
C GLN A 118 50.91 -9.56 3.47
N ARG A 119 51.80 -9.85 4.41
CA ARG A 119 51.68 -11.01 5.30
C ARG A 119 50.42 -10.92 6.17
N VAL A 120 50.14 -9.76 6.77
CA VAL A 120 48.92 -9.53 7.57
C VAL A 120 47.65 -9.71 6.72
N ILE A 121 47.66 -9.20 5.48
CA ILE A 121 46.53 -9.38 4.55
C ILE A 121 46.33 -10.86 4.19
N GLN A 122 47.41 -11.59 3.91
CA GLN A 122 47.35 -13.01 3.60
C GLN A 122 46.83 -13.83 4.78
N GLU A 123 47.28 -13.52 5.99
CA GLU A 123 46.85 -14.20 7.21
C GLU A 123 45.36 -13.95 7.50
N ALA A 124 44.85 -12.75 7.19
CA ALA A 124 43.43 -12.42 7.29
C ALA A 124 42.56 -13.28 6.35
N LEU A 125 43.02 -13.40 5.10
CA LEU A 125 42.35 -14.18 4.07
C LEU A 125 42.45 -15.69 4.35
N GLU A 126 43.56 -16.14 4.91
CA GLU A 126 43.74 -17.55 5.28
C GLU A 126 42.86 -17.95 6.47
N HIS A 127 42.66 -17.05 7.43
CA HIS A 127 41.75 -17.29 8.55
C HIS A 127 40.30 -17.43 8.08
N HIS A 128 39.84 -16.59 7.13
CA HIS A 128 38.52 -16.73 6.51
C HIS A 128 38.33 -18.08 5.82
N ARG A 129 39.36 -18.57 5.12
CA ARG A 129 39.32 -19.84 4.40
C ARG A 129 39.19 -21.04 5.33
N ARG A 130 39.83 -20.97 6.51
CA ARG A 130 39.79 -22.02 7.53
C ARG A 130 38.54 -21.95 8.40
N HIS A 131 38.06 -20.75 8.69
CA HIS A 131 36.88 -20.48 9.50
C HIS A 131 35.93 -19.65 8.64
N HIS A 132 35.02 -20.33 7.95
CA HIS A 132 34.02 -19.65 7.12
C HIS A 132 33.27 -18.64 8.00
N TRP A 133 33.52 -17.34 7.79
CA TRP A 133 32.82 -16.25 8.49
C TRP A 133 31.31 -16.24 8.17
N GLU A 134 30.88 -17.15 7.29
CA GLU A 134 29.51 -17.52 6.98
C GLU A 134 28.88 -18.42 8.06
N GLY A 135 28.92 -17.99 9.33
CA GLY A 135 28.06 -18.55 10.38
C GLY A 135 26.57 -18.30 10.07
N PRO A 136 25.62 -19.10 10.63
CA PRO A 136 24.35 -19.49 10.00
C PRO A 136 23.52 -18.29 9.53
N ILE A 137 23.86 -17.84 8.32
CA ILE A 137 23.28 -16.70 7.63
C ILE A 137 21.76 -16.93 7.50
N LEU A 138 21.36 -18.20 7.35
CA LEU A 138 19.98 -18.64 7.29
C LEU A 138 19.13 -18.22 8.50
N HIS A 139 19.62 -18.31 9.75
CA HIS A 139 18.84 -17.93 10.94
C HIS A 139 18.66 -16.40 11.05
N ARG A 140 19.72 -15.63 10.72
CA ARG A 140 19.64 -14.15 10.69
C ARG A 140 18.80 -13.65 9.51
N LEU A 141 18.82 -14.35 8.39
CA LEU A 141 17.93 -14.11 7.26
C LEU A 141 16.48 -14.48 7.62
N PHE A 142 16.24 -15.61 8.27
CA PHE A 142 14.89 -16.02 8.66
C PHE A 142 14.24 -15.07 9.67
N THR A 143 14.99 -14.61 10.68
CA THR A 143 14.51 -13.65 11.67
C THR A 143 14.28 -12.27 11.07
N SER A 144 15.16 -11.80 10.18
CA SER A 144 14.97 -10.52 9.47
C SER A 144 13.82 -10.58 8.46
N TRP A 145 13.66 -11.70 7.74
CA TRP A 145 12.53 -11.93 6.83
C TRP A 145 11.22 -12.04 7.59
N GLY A 146 11.18 -12.78 8.70
CA GLY A 146 10.01 -12.90 9.57
C GLY A 146 9.56 -11.54 10.11
N THR A 147 10.50 -10.72 10.59
CA THR A 147 10.21 -9.36 11.06
C THR A 147 9.67 -8.46 9.94
N GLN A 148 10.19 -8.60 8.70
CA GLN A 148 9.71 -7.83 7.55
C GLN A 148 8.30 -8.25 7.12
N TRP A 149 8.02 -9.55 7.06
CA TRP A 149 6.69 -10.06 6.74
C TRP A 149 5.68 -9.70 7.82
N ALA A 150 6.07 -9.73 9.10
CA ALA A 150 5.24 -9.27 10.21
C ALA A 150 4.93 -7.76 10.12
N ALA A 151 5.93 -6.94 9.81
CA ALA A 151 5.74 -5.49 9.62
C ALA A 151 4.86 -5.18 8.39
N LEU A 152 5.01 -5.93 7.29
CA LEU A 152 4.14 -5.82 6.12
C LEU A 152 2.70 -6.20 6.47
N ALA A 153 2.52 -7.35 7.13
CA ALA A 153 1.21 -7.84 7.52
C ALA A 153 0.52 -6.85 8.45
N PHE A 154 1.26 -6.27 9.41
CA PHE A 154 0.77 -5.21 10.27
C PHE A 154 0.34 -3.95 9.50
N LEU A 155 1.18 -3.48 8.56
CA LEU A 155 0.84 -2.34 7.70
C LEU A 155 -0.41 -2.62 6.86
N LEU A 156 -0.51 -3.81 6.27
CA LEU A 156 -1.67 -4.23 5.47
C LEU A 156 -2.94 -4.31 6.32
N LEU A 157 -2.84 -4.77 7.57
CA LEU A 157 -3.96 -4.86 8.50
C LEU A 157 -4.44 -3.47 8.92
N VAL A 158 -3.51 -2.55 9.18
CA VAL A 158 -3.80 -1.13 9.45
C VAL A 158 -4.46 -0.47 8.24
N LEU A 159 -3.92 -0.67 7.03
CA LEU A 159 -4.51 -0.16 5.77
C LEU A 159 -5.90 -0.76 5.50
N ALA A 160 -6.10 -2.04 5.79
CA ALA A 160 -7.38 -2.71 5.63
C ALA A 160 -8.46 -2.10 6.52
N GLY A 161 -8.15 -1.74 7.78
CA GLY A 161 -9.12 -1.08 8.64
C GLY A 161 -9.22 0.45 8.43
N LEU A 162 -8.20 1.07 7.84
CA LEU A 162 -8.23 2.46 7.39
C LEU A 162 -8.94 2.64 6.06
N ARG A 163 -9.27 1.55 5.34
CA ARG A 163 -10.10 1.63 4.13
C ARG A 163 -11.29 2.53 4.47
N PRO A 164 -11.41 3.70 3.81
CA PRO A 164 -12.65 4.42 3.89
C PRO A 164 -13.68 3.42 3.41
N HIS A 165 -14.59 3.06 4.30
CA HIS A 165 -15.85 2.53 3.85
C HIS A 165 -16.46 3.74 3.14
N GLY A 166 -16.09 3.93 1.87
CA GLY A 166 -17.06 4.47 0.93
C GLY A 166 -18.33 3.65 1.17
N PRO A 167 -19.52 4.26 1.05
CA PRO A 167 -20.72 3.49 1.19
C PRO A 167 -20.47 2.20 0.42
N PRO A 168 -20.73 1.01 0.99
CA PRO A 168 -20.79 -0.15 0.13
C PRO A 168 -21.63 0.29 -1.08
N ALA A 169 -21.51 -0.37 -2.22
CA ALA A 169 -22.74 -0.50 -2.99
C ALA A 169 -23.74 -1.17 -2.01
N ARG A 170 -24.39 -0.35 -1.13
CA ARG A 170 -25.65 -0.60 -0.48
C ARG A 170 -26.41 -1.17 -1.63
N GLY A 171 -26.69 -2.48 -1.55
CA GLY A 171 -27.15 -3.27 -2.69
C GLY A 171 -28.03 -2.37 -3.53
N LEU A 172 -27.67 -2.22 -4.81
CA LEU A 172 -28.16 -1.27 -5.82
C LEU A 172 -29.69 -1.35 -6.03
N TRP A 173 -30.45 -1.63 -4.99
CA TRP A 173 -31.80 -2.11 -4.87
C TRP A 173 -32.26 -1.70 -3.47
N ALA A 174 -32.63 -0.43 -3.31
CA ALA A 174 -32.98 0.15 -2.02
C ALA A 174 -34.42 -0.20 -1.59
N ALA A 175 -35.28 -0.54 -2.55
CA ALA A 175 -36.67 -0.86 -2.27
C ALA A 175 -37.22 -1.98 -3.16
N ARG A 176 -37.97 -2.89 -2.54
CA ARG A 176 -38.76 -3.93 -3.20
C ARG A 176 -40.23 -3.56 -3.11
N SER A 177 -40.87 -3.27 -4.24
CA SER A 177 -42.31 -3.03 -4.31
C SER A 177 -42.90 -3.84 -5.46
N GLY A 178 -43.77 -4.81 -5.14
CA GLY A 178 -44.46 -5.62 -6.15
C GLY A 178 -43.57 -6.50 -7.03
N GLY A 179 -42.39 -6.93 -6.54
CA GLY A 179 -41.43 -7.72 -7.34
C GLY A 179 -40.48 -6.91 -8.22
N ILE A 180 -40.54 -5.57 -8.11
CA ILE A 180 -39.65 -4.63 -8.77
C ILE A 180 -38.67 -4.10 -7.71
N LEU A 181 -37.37 -4.21 -8.00
CA LEU A 181 -36.29 -3.66 -7.20
C LEU A 181 -35.89 -2.31 -7.79
N VAL A 182 -35.95 -1.24 -7.01
CA VAL A 182 -35.63 0.13 -7.49
C VAL A 182 -34.43 0.69 -6.73
N ALA A 183 -33.54 1.38 -7.44
CA ALA A 183 -32.47 2.17 -6.86
C ALA A 183 -32.20 3.49 -7.62
N PRO A 184 -31.97 4.60 -6.90
CA PRO A 184 -32.15 4.75 -5.46
C PRO A 184 -33.62 4.52 -5.06
N GLY A 185 -33.89 4.42 -3.76
CA GLY A 185 -35.25 4.50 -3.22
C GLY A 185 -35.46 5.92 -2.72
N ASP A 186 -35.88 6.08 -1.47
CA ASP A 186 -35.92 7.40 -0.83
C ASP A 186 -34.49 7.95 -0.67
N THR A 187 -34.22 9.16 -1.20
CA THR A 187 -32.86 9.71 -1.22
C THR A 187 -32.81 11.22 -1.06
N THR A 188 -31.69 11.72 -0.54
CA THR A 188 -31.36 13.13 -0.46
C THR A 188 -30.29 13.44 -1.51
N LEU A 189 -30.50 14.45 -2.36
CA LEU A 189 -29.56 14.87 -3.40
C LEU A 189 -29.19 16.34 -3.23
N GLU A 190 -28.03 16.74 -3.74
CA GLU A 190 -27.67 18.16 -3.76
C GLU A 190 -28.35 18.86 -4.94
N ARG A 191 -28.79 20.11 -4.74
CA ARG A 191 -29.45 20.91 -5.78
C ARG A 191 -28.58 21.02 -7.02
N GLY A 192 -29.15 20.67 -8.18
CA GLY A 192 -28.46 20.65 -9.46
C GLY A 192 -27.78 19.31 -9.78
N SER A 193 -27.88 18.30 -8.90
CA SER A 193 -27.36 16.96 -9.17
C SER A 193 -28.31 16.16 -10.06
N GLY A 194 -27.74 15.28 -10.90
CA GLY A 194 -28.52 14.32 -11.68
C GLY A 194 -29.00 13.14 -10.84
N LEU A 195 -30.22 12.68 -11.09
CA LEU A 195 -30.81 11.49 -10.50
C LEU A 195 -30.84 10.37 -11.53
N VAL A 196 -30.16 9.25 -11.26
CA VAL A 196 -30.24 8.04 -12.09
C VAL A 196 -31.04 6.98 -11.36
N VAL A 197 -32.13 6.53 -11.97
CA VAL A 197 -33.02 5.50 -11.45
C VAL A 197 -32.82 4.20 -12.24
N LEU A 198 -32.58 3.13 -11.51
CA LEU A 198 -32.45 1.75 -11.98
C LEU A 198 -33.62 0.93 -11.44
N ALA A 199 -34.32 0.25 -12.32
CA ALA A 199 -35.41 -0.66 -11.97
C ALA A 199 -35.08 -2.06 -12.49
N ARG A 200 -35.03 -3.05 -11.59
CA ARG A 200 -34.88 -4.46 -11.91
C ARG A 200 -36.17 -5.20 -11.67
N PHE A 201 -36.55 -6.01 -12.65
CA PHE A 201 -37.76 -6.83 -12.60
C PHE A 201 -37.36 -8.26 -12.25
N GLU A 202 -37.88 -8.81 -11.15
CA GLU A 202 -37.73 -10.23 -10.83
C GLU A 202 -38.85 -11.02 -11.53
N GLY A 203 -38.50 -11.85 -12.52
CA GLY A 203 -39.45 -12.74 -13.21
C GLY A 203 -39.83 -12.26 -14.62
N ARG A 204 -41.08 -11.81 -14.81
CA ARG A 204 -41.57 -11.37 -16.14
C ARG A 204 -40.98 -10.00 -16.48
N LEU A 205 -40.23 -9.91 -17.58
CA LEU A 205 -39.69 -8.65 -18.07
C LEU A 205 -40.77 -7.88 -18.88
N PRO A 206 -41.06 -6.61 -18.54
CA PRO A 206 -41.93 -5.77 -19.36
C PRO A 206 -41.25 -5.41 -20.69
N ALA A 207 -42.05 -5.15 -21.72
CA ALA A 207 -41.54 -4.62 -22.99
C ALA A 207 -41.10 -3.15 -22.84
N GLU A 208 -41.83 -2.38 -22.03
CA GLU A 208 -41.59 -0.96 -21.76
C GLU A 208 -41.78 -0.67 -20.27
N ALA A 209 -40.95 0.23 -19.73
CA ALA A 209 -41.08 0.75 -18.38
C ALA A 209 -40.90 2.27 -18.41
N THR A 210 -41.66 2.97 -17.59
CA THR A 210 -41.67 4.43 -17.53
C THR A 210 -41.36 4.90 -16.11
N LEU A 211 -40.55 5.96 -16.03
CA LEU A 211 -40.29 6.70 -14.82
C LEU A 211 -41.21 7.90 -14.77
N VAL A 212 -42.09 7.91 -13.78
CA VAL A 212 -43.05 8.97 -13.54
C VAL A 212 -42.48 9.85 -12.42
N VAL A 213 -42.31 11.13 -12.69
CA VAL A 213 -41.70 12.11 -11.79
C VAL A 213 -42.66 13.27 -11.56
N GLN A 214 -42.90 13.59 -10.29
CA GLN A 214 -43.75 14.70 -9.87
C GLN A 214 -42.96 15.66 -8.96
N PRO A 215 -42.43 16.76 -9.51
CA PRO A 215 -41.82 17.83 -8.72
C PRO A 215 -42.87 18.60 -7.90
N LEU A 216 -42.48 19.14 -6.74
CA LEU A 216 -43.38 19.78 -5.75
C LEU A 216 -44.25 20.94 -6.31
N ASN A 217 -43.92 21.50 -7.48
CA ASN A 217 -44.65 22.62 -8.11
C ASN A 217 -44.77 22.46 -9.65
N GLN A 218 -44.69 21.25 -10.20
CA GLN A 218 -44.80 21.01 -11.63
C GLN A 218 -45.78 19.86 -11.95
N LEU A 219 -46.25 19.83 -13.20
CA LEU A 219 -47.01 18.71 -13.72
C LEU A 219 -46.15 17.43 -13.73
N GLU A 220 -46.81 16.29 -13.55
CA GLU A 220 -46.24 14.96 -13.66
C GLU A 220 -45.57 14.77 -15.03
N ARG A 221 -44.32 14.31 -15.03
CA ARG A 221 -43.54 14.05 -16.24
C ARG A 221 -43.20 12.57 -16.33
N THR A 222 -43.42 12.00 -17.50
CA THR A 222 -43.12 10.60 -17.78
C THR A 222 -41.89 10.51 -18.67
N LEU A 223 -40.90 9.73 -18.24
CA LEU A 223 -39.65 9.49 -18.95
C LEU A 223 -39.57 8.00 -19.29
N PRO A 224 -39.25 7.61 -20.54
CA PRO A 224 -39.06 6.21 -20.88
C PRO A 224 -37.78 5.69 -20.23
N LEU A 225 -37.84 4.50 -19.63
CA LEU A 225 -36.65 3.78 -19.16
C LEU A 225 -36.10 2.92 -20.29
N THR A 226 -34.80 3.03 -20.54
CA THR A 226 -34.12 2.24 -21.56
C THR A 226 -33.65 0.93 -20.95
N LYS A 227 -33.98 -0.19 -21.59
CA LYS A 227 -33.52 -1.51 -21.19
C LYS A 227 -32.03 -1.67 -21.52
N SER A 228 -31.24 -2.17 -20.56
CA SER A 228 -29.88 -2.64 -20.87
C SER A 228 -29.96 -3.97 -21.62
N LEU A 229 -29.26 -4.09 -22.76
CA LEU A 229 -29.40 -5.22 -23.69
C LEU A 229 -29.10 -6.59 -23.05
N ASP A 230 -28.24 -6.64 -22.04
CA ASP A 230 -27.76 -7.89 -21.43
C ASP A 230 -28.37 -8.20 -20.05
N ASP A 231 -29.13 -7.28 -19.45
CA ASP A 231 -29.59 -7.40 -18.05
C ASP A 231 -31.09 -7.10 -17.89
N PRO A 232 -31.79 -7.72 -16.92
CA PRO A 232 -33.18 -7.41 -16.56
C PRO A 232 -33.31 -6.07 -15.79
N VAL A 233 -32.53 -5.08 -16.20
CA VAL A 233 -32.39 -3.76 -15.57
C VAL A 233 -32.74 -2.68 -16.59
N PHE A 234 -33.64 -1.80 -16.17
CA PHE A 234 -34.09 -0.63 -16.91
C PHE A 234 -33.52 0.61 -16.25
N GLY A 235 -32.87 1.47 -17.03
CA GLY A 235 -32.21 2.68 -16.55
C GLY A 235 -32.79 3.92 -17.18
N GLY A 236 -32.97 4.96 -16.39
CA GLY A 236 -33.31 6.30 -16.86
C GLY A 236 -32.94 7.31 -15.81
N GLY A 237 -32.85 8.58 -16.20
CA GLY A 237 -32.40 9.60 -15.27
C GLY A 237 -32.93 10.98 -15.60
N LEU A 238 -32.95 11.80 -14.55
CA LEU A 238 -33.16 13.22 -14.64
C LEU A 238 -31.79 13.89 -14.63
N PRO A 239 -31.42 14.67 -15.66
CA PRO A 239 -30.10 15.28 -15.74
C PRO A 239 -29.86 16.29 -14.62
N GLU A 240 -30.92 16.91 -14.09
CA GLU A 240 -30.84 17.90 -13.04
C GLU A 240 -32.09 17.86 -12.14
N VAL A 241 -31.88 17.87 -10.82
CA VAL A 241 -32.93 18.00 -9.80
C VAL A 241 -32.78 19.32 -9.04
N THR A 242 -33.74 20.23 -9.22
CA THR A 242 -33.70 21.59 -8.64
C THR A 242 -34.59 21.75 -7.40
N SER A 243 -35.57 20.85 -7.20
CA SER A 243 -36.51 20.89 -6.09
C SER A 243 -36.89 19.48 -5.64
N ASP A 244 -37.45 19.37 -4.43
CA ASP A 244 -38.06 18.14 -3.94
C ASP A 244 -39.04 17.57 -4.98
N LEU A 245 -38.97 16.26 -5.15
CA LEU A 245 -39.81 15.52 -6.08
C LEU A 245 -40.17 14.15 -5.53
N VAL A 246 -41.25 13.62 -6.06
CA VAL A 246 -41.65 12.23 -5.86
C VAL A 246 -41.50 11.51 -7.19
N TYR A 247 -41.02 10.28 -7.18
CA TYR A 247 -40.99 9.46 -8.38
C TYR A 247 -41.50 8.05 -8.12
N ARG A 248 -41.99 7.43 -9.19
CA ARG A 248 -42.36 6.02 -9.21
C ARG A 248 -42.04 5.42 -10.57
N VAL A 249 -41.76 4.12 -10.57
CA VAL A 249 -41.62 3.31 -11.78
C VAL A 249 -42.94 2.62 -12.07
N GLU A 250 -43.41 2.78 -13.31
CA GLU A 250 -44.59 2.10 -13.86
C GLU A 250 -44.18 1.18 -15.01
N SER A 251 -44.79 0.00 -15.07
CA SER A 251 -44.64 -0.92 -16.19
C SER A 251 -45.91 -1.74 -16.39
N THR A 252 -45.95 -2.51 -17.48
CA THR A 252 -47.05 -3.45 -17.76
C THR A 252 -47.18 -4.57 -16.71
N VAL A 253 -46.12 -4.80 -15.92
CA VAL A 253 -46.06 -5.85 -14.89
C VAL A 253 -46.54 -5.33 -13.53
N GLY A 254 -46.51 -4.01 -13.32
CA GLY A 254 -47.01 -3.37 -12.11
C GLY A 254 -46.46 -1.98 -11.88
N ARG A 255 -46.94 -1.34 -10.81
CA ARG A 255 -46.47 -0.04 -10.34
C ARG A 255 -45.72 -0.18 -9.01
N THR A 256 -44.69 0.63 -8.84
CA THR A 256 -43.95 0.74 -7.58
C THR A 256 -44.62 1.72 -6.61
N ARG A 257 -44.15 1.75 -5.37
CA ARG A 257 -44.56 2.81 -4.43
C ARG A 257 -43.93 4.15 -4.82
N ASP A 258 -44.48 5.21 -4.29
CA ASP A 258 -43.90 6.54 -4.43
C ASP A 258 -42.62 6.66 -3.59
N PHE A 259 -41.56 7.19 -4.19
CA PHE A 259 -40.27 7.43 -3.57
C PHE A 259 -39.99 8.93 -3.47
N GLU A 260 -39.55 9.38 -2.30
CA GLU A 260 -39.27 10.79 -2.04
C GLU A 260 -37.80 11.14 -2.32
N VAL A 261 -37.59 12.22 -3.08
CA VAL A 261 -36.29 12.84 -3.29
C VAL A 261 -36.31 14.23 -2.69
N LYS A 262 -35.41 14.46 -1.72
CA LYS A 262 -35.25 15.76 -1.06
C LYS A 262 -33.96 16.44 -1.50
N VAL A 263 -34.01 17.75 -1.72
CA VAL A 263 -32.93 18.57 -2.29
C VAL A 263 -32.55 19.76 -1.41
#